data_AF-A0A667YIV0-F1
#
_entry.id   AF-A0A667YIV0-F1
#
_cell.length_a   1.000
_cell.length_b   1.000
_cell.length_c   1.000
_cell.angle_alpha   90.00
_cell.angle_beta   90.00
_cell.angle_gamma   90.00
#
_symmetry.space_group_name_H-M   'P 1'
#
loop_
_entity.id
_entity.type
_entity.pdbx_description
1 polymer ?
#
loop_
_entity_poly.entity_id
_entity_poly.type
_entity_poly.pdbx_seq_one_letter_code
_entity_poly.pdbx_strand_id
1 'polypeptide(L)'
;MFCTGQNASKNYFSSDQIITMSDSCRRYPEINSVEERERYKAVFNDQYQEYKDLHRDISTALSKFRELDTMMDKLLRDGGSHKDQARIQTILKKFEQKKSDPAFLEKKERHDYLKAKLSHIKNKIRRFDEDSMTNGRMQT
;
A
#
# COMPACT_ATOMS: atom_id res chain seq x y z
N MET A 1 29.93 16.41 -21.39
CA MET A 1 29.69 17.52 -20.45
C MET A 1 28.34 18.12 -20.81
N PHE A 2 27.46 18.28 -19.81
CA PHE A 2 26.10 18.86 -19.83
C PHE A 2 25.05 18.05 -20.63
N CYS A 3 23.85 17.76 -20.14
CA CYS A 3 23.05 18.46 -19.12
C CYS A 3 22.51 17.51 -18.04
N THR A 4 22.54 18.01 -16.81
CA THR A 4 21.76 17.57 -15.66
C THR A 4 20.27 17.81 -15.90
N GLY A 5 19.42 16.97 -15.33
CA GLY A 5 18.01 17.34 -15.11
C GLY A 5 17.01 16.20 -15.14
N GLN A 6 16.80 15.54 -14.00
CA GLN A 6 15.51 15.67 -13.31
C GLN A 6 15.56 15.08 -11.91
N ASN A 7 15.64 15.99 -10.95
CA ASN A 7 15.17 15.78 -9.60
C ASN A 7 13.70 16.21 -9.59
N ALA A 8 12.79 15.29 -9.32
CA ALA A 8 11.48 15.57 -8.75
C ALA A 8 10.87 14.24 -8.33
N SER A 9 10.82 14.00 -7.01
CA SER A 9 9.92 13.03 -6.41
C SER A 9 8.50 13.38 -6.82
N LYS A 10 8.05 12.79 -7.93
CA LYS A 10 6.69 12.87 -8.42
C LYS A 10 5.85 11.86 -7.63
N ASN A 11 5.57 12.18 -6.36
CA ASN A 11 4.46 11.57 -5.64
C ASN A 11 3.15 12.18 -6.18
N TYR A 12 2.78 11.77 -7.39
CA TYR A 12 1.40 11.92 -7.85
C TYR A 12 0.61 10.79 -7.20
N PHE A 13 0.03 11.07 -6.04
CA PHE A 13 -1.07 10.25 -5.52
C PHE A 13 -2.17 10.23 -6.60
N SER A 14 -2.65 9.04 -6.97
CA SER A 14 -3.80 8.90 -7.89
C SER A 14 -4.98 9.71 -7.34
N SER A 15 -5.85 10.25 -8.21
CA SER A 15 -7.07 10.97 -7.77
C SER A 15 -7.84 10.19 -6.70
N ASP A 16 -7.92 8.86 -6.82
CA ASP A 16 -8.61 7.99 -5.87
C ASP A 16 -7.89 7.90 -4.52
N GLN A 17 -6.55 7.94 -4.52
CA GLN A 17 -5.75 8.01 -3.31
C GLN A 17 -5.88 9.38 -2.63
N ILE A 18 -6.00 10.46 -3.40
CA ILE A 18 -6.21 11.82 -2.86
C ILE A 18 -7.62 11.93 -2.23
N ILE A 19 -8.66 11.40 -2.87
CA ILE A 19 -10.04 11.37 -2.34
C ILE A 19 -10.10 10.52 -1.07
N THR A 20 -9.40 9.39 -1.06
CA THR A 20 -9.30 8.50 0.09
C THR A 20 -8.58 9.15 1.28
N MET A 21 -7.49 9.88 1.01
CA MET A 21 -6.79 10.65 2.04
C MET A 21 -7.65 11.81 2.57
N SER A 22 -8.42 12.48 1.71
CA SER A 22 -9.27 13.61 2.12
C SER A 22 -10.45 13.16 3.01
N ASP A 23 -11.08 12.02 2.74
CA ASP A 23 -12.13 11.45 3.59
C ASP A 23 -11.57 11.02 4.97
N SER A 24 -10.40 10.39 4.98
CA SER A 24 -9.74 9.97 6.23
C SER A 24 -9.35 11.17 7.10
N CYS A 25 -8.83 12.25 6.52
CA CYS A 25 -8.52 13.49 7.23
C CYS A 25 -9.76 14.12 7.87
N ARG A 26 -10.91 14.10 7.17
CA ARG A 26 -12.16 14.66 7.68
C ARG A 26 -12.74 13.84 8.84
N ARG A 27 -12.62 12.51 8.80
CA ARG A 27 -13.20 11.62 9.82
C ARG A 27 -12.36 11.50 11.10
N TYR A 28 -11.07 11.80 11.05
CA TYR A 28 -10.15 11.68 12.19
C TYR A 28 -9.37 12.98 12.38
N PRO A 29 -9.96 14.00 13.04
CA PRO A 29 -9.28 15.25 13.40
C PRO A 29 -8.18 15.05 14.45
N GLU A 30 -7.58 16.15 14.95
CA GLU A 30 -6.66 16.07 16.10
C GLU A 30 -7.38 15.56 17.36
N ILE A 31 -6.70 14.70 18.10
CA ILE A 31 -7.23 14.06 19.31
C ILE A 31 -7.05 15.03 20.48
N ASN A 32 -8.09 15.21 21.29
CA ASN A 32 -8.05 16.13 22.45
C ASN A 32 -8.30 15.45 23.80
N SER A 33 -8.59 14.15 23.83
CA SER A 33 -8.76 13.41 25.08
C SER A 33 -8.27 11.96 25.00
N VAL A 34 -8.01 11.37 26.18
CA VAL A 34 -7.60 9.97 26.31
C VAL A 34 -8.70 9.01 25.82
N GLU A 35 -9.97 9.34 26.05
CA GLU A 35 -11.10 8.53 25.57
C GLU A 35 -11.17 8.54 24.04
N GLU A 36 -10.91 9.70 23.40
CA GLU A 36 -10.84 9.79 21.94
C GLU A 36 -9.66 9.00 21.38
N ARG A 37 -8.50 9.08 22.04
CA ARG A 37 -7.32 8.27 21.70
C ARG A 37 -7.62 6.77 21.71
N GLU A 38 -8.27 6.26 22.76
CA GLU A 38 -8.61 4.84 22.83
C GLU A 38 -9.66 4.44 21.77
N ARG A 39 -10.60 5.32 21.41
CA ARG A 39 -11.50 5.07 20.26
C ARG A 39 -10.73 4.95 18.95
N TYR A 40 -9.77 5.84 18.68
CA TYR A 40 -8.96 5.80 17.46
C TYR A 40 -8.14 4.50 17.40
N LYS A 41 -7.58 4.08 18.53
CA LYS A 41 -6.84 2.82 18.65
C LYS A 41 -7.73 1.59 18.42
N ALA A 42 -8.95 1.58 18.94
CA ALA A 42 -9.91 0.50 18.70
C ALA A 42 -10.23 0.37 17.20
N VAL A 43 -10.51 1.50 16.52
CA VAL A 43 -10.73 1.51 15.07
C VAL A 43 -9.50 1.05 14.30
N PHE A 44 -8.30 1.49 14.69
CA PHE A 44 -7.06 1.05 14.07
C PHE A 44 -6.95 -0.48 14.16
N ASN A 45 -7.12 -1.05 15.35
CA ASN A 45 -6.95 -2.48 15.59
C ASN A 45 -7.98 -3.32 14.81
N ASP A 46 -9.24 -2.90 14.81
CA ASP A 46 -10.32 -3.56 14.07
C ASP A 46 -10.00 -3.66 12.56
N GLN A 47 -9.53 -2.56 11.98
CA GLN A 47 -9.27 -2.50 10.54
C GLN A 47 -7.86 -2.98 10.13
N TYR A 48 -6.92 -3.07 11.07
CA TYR A 48 -5.57 -3.50 10.78
C TYR A 48 -5.49 -4.96 10.33
N GLN A 49 -6.39 -5.82 10.84
CA GLN A 49 -6.44 -7.21 10.42
C GLN A 49 -6.86 -7.34 8.96
N GLU A 50 -7.90 -6.61 8.52
CA GLU A 50 -8.31 -6.56 7.12
C GLU A 50 -7.16 -6.09 6.20
N TYR A 51 -6.45 -5.02 6.61
CA TYR A 51 -5.28 -4.52 5.88
C TYR A 51 -4.19 -5.60 5.73
N LYS A 52 -3.88 -6.33 6.80
CA LYS A 52 -2.86 -7.38 6.78
C LYS A 52 -3.21 -8.50 5.81
N ASP A 53 -4.46 -8.93 5.81
CA ASP A 53 -4.91 -10.03 4.96
C ASP A 53 -4.87 -9.61 3.48
N LEU A 54 -5.34 -8.39 3.16
CA LEU A 54 -5.20 -7.82 1.82
C LEU A 54 -3.73 -7.65 1.41
N HIS A 55 -2.89 -7.17 2.31
CA HIS A 55 -1.45 -7.00 2.05
C HIS A 55 -0.79 -8.33 1.72
N ARG A 56 -1.14 -9.40 2.43
CA ARG A 56 -0.63 -10.76 2.18
C ARG A 56 -1.07 -11.26 0.80
N ASP A 57 -2.35 -11.14 0.48
CA ASP A 57 -2.91 -11.58 -0.80
C ASP A 57 -2.25 -10.85 -1.98
N ILE A 58 -2.17 -9.51 -1.91
CA ILE A 58 -1.57 -8.68 -2.95
C ILE A 58 -0.08 -8.98 -3.09
N SER A 59 0.66 -9.05 -1.98
CA SER A 59 2.10 -9.33 -2.01
C SER A 59 2.40 -10.71 -2.59
N THR A 60 1.57 -11.71 -2.29
CA THR A 60 1.68 -13.05 -2.84
C THR A 60 1.49 -13.04 -4.36
N ALA A 61 0.47 -12.32 -4.85
CA ALA A 61 0.22 -12.18 -6.29
C ALA A 61 1.38 -11.46 -6.99
N LEU A 62 1.84 -10.32 -6.44
CA LEU A 62 2.96 -9.55 -6.98
C LEU A 62 4.28 -10.33 -6.98
N SER A 63 4.50 -11.20 -5.99
CA SER A 63 5.68 -12.07 -5.95
C SER A 63 5.66 -13.09 -7.09
N LYS A 64 4.50 -13.72 -7.34
CA LYS A 64 4.34 -14.69 -8.43
C LYS A 64 4.55 -14.04 -9.80
N PHE A 65 4.07 -12.80 -10.00
CA PHE A 65 4.34 -12.06 -11.23
C PHE A 65 5.84 -11.87 -11.47
N ARG A 66 6.56 -11.36 -10.46
CA ARG A 66 8.02 -11.14 -10.56
C ARG A 66 8.81 -12.42 -10.83
N GLU A 67 8.40 -13.53 -10.22
CA GLU A 67 9.03 -14.84 -10.46
C GLU A 67 8.86 -15.28 -11.91
N LEU A 68 7.65 -15.16 -12.46
CA LEU A 68 7.36 -15.55 -13.84
C LEU A 68 8.05 -14.64 -14.88
N ASP A 69 8.09 -13.33 -14.62
CA ASP A 69 8.84 -12.39 -15.45
C ASP A 69 10.32 -12.79 -15.50
N THR A 70 10.91 -13.11 -14.34
CA THR A 70 12.31 -13.58 -14.24
C THR A 70 12.54 -14.89 -15.00
N MET A 71 11.59 -15.83 -14.94
CA MET A 71 11.69 -17.10 -15.67
C MET A 71 11.65 -16.88 -17.18
N MET A 72 10.80 -15.96 -17.66
CA MET A 72 10.72 -15.61 -19.07
C MET A 72 12.01 -14.97 -19.57
N ASP A 73 12.53 -13.98 -18.84
CA ASP A 73 13.79 -13.30 -19.18
C ASP A 73 14.96 -14.30 -19.31
N LYS A 74 15.01 -15.30 -18.44
CA LYS A 74 16.00 -16.38 -18.52
C LYS A 74 15.84 -17.23 -19.77
N LEU A 75 14.62 -17.68 -20.09
CA LEU A 75 14.39 -18.55 -21.24
C LEU A 75 14.58 -17.87 -22.59
N LEU A 76 14.27 -16.57 -22.68
CA LEU A 76 14.54 -15.78 -23.86
C LEU A 76 16.05 -15.64 -24.11
N ARG A 77 16.85 -15.50 -23.05
CA ARG A 77 18.31 -15.44 -23.14
C ARG A 77 18.96 -16.80 -23.43
N ASP A 78 18.47 -17.87 -22.80
CA ASP A 78 19.14 -19.17 -22.80
C ASP A 78 18.68 -20.09 -23.96
N GLY A 79 17.80 -19.61 -24.85
CA GLY A 79 17.41 -20.32 -26.07
C GLY A 79 16.51 -21.53 -25.82
N GLY A 80 15.56 -21.44 -24.89
CA GLY A 80 14.65 -22.54 -24.54
C GLY A 80 13.82 -23.07 -25.73
N SER A 81 13.35 -24.31 -25.62
CA SER A 81 12.52 -24.94 -26.67
C SER A 81 11.25 -24.11 -26.95
N HIS A 82 10.83 -24.07 -28.21
CA HIS A 82 9.59 -23.39 -28.63
C HIS A 82 8.37 -23.86 -27.82
N LYS A 83 8.36 -25.13 -27.37
CA LYS A 83 7.28 -25.67 -26.52
C LYS A 83 7.28 -25.07 -25.12
N ASP A 84 8.45 -24.85 -24.53
CA ASP A 84 8.62 -24.26 -23.20
C ASP A 84 8.29 -22.77 -23.21
N GLN A 85 8.75 -22.07 -24.25
CA GLN A 85 8.40 -20.67 -24.49
C GLN A 85 6.88 -20.48 -24.62
N ALA A 86 6.20 -21.31 -25.42
CA ALA A 86 4.75 -21.22 -25.61
C ALA A 86 3.96 -21.50 -24.30
N ARG A 87 4.41 -22.47 -23.50
CA ARG A 87 3.79 -22.78 -22.21
C ARG A 87 3.89 -21.60 -21.24
N ILE A 88 5.04 -20.95 -21.19
CA ILE A 88 5.29 -19.84 -20.25
C ILE A 88 4.62 -18.55 -20.72
N GLN A 89 4.57 -18.27 -22.03
CA GLN A 89 3.75 -17.18 -22.57
C GLN A 89 2.27 -17.35 -22.20
N THR A 90 1.75 -18.57 -22.27
CA THR A 90 0.36 -18.86 -21.88
C THR A 90 0.12 -18.57 -20.40
N ILE A 91 1.09 -18.94 -19.55
CA ILE A 91 1.04 -18.66 -18.11
C ILE A 91 1.06 -17.15 -17.88
N LEU A 92 2.04 -16.42 -18.43
CA LEU A 92 2.13 -14.96 -18.30
C LEU A 92 0.85 -14.25 -18.74
N LYS A 93 0.26 -14.65 -19.87
CA LYS A 93 -1.00 -14.06 -20.35
C LYS A 93 -2.13 -14.23 -19.34
N LYS A 94 -2.27 -15.41 -18.72
CA LYS A 94 -3.27 -15.65 -17.64
C LYS A 94 -2.99 -14.78 -16.42
N PHE A 95 -1.72 -14.56 -16.10
CA PHE A 95 -1.32 -13.72 -14.97
C PHE A 95 -1.55 -12.22 -15.25
N GLU A 96 -1.26 -11.71 -16.45
CA GLU A 96 -1.61 -10.34 -16.85
C GLU A 96 -3.14 -10.10 -16.89
N GLN A 97 -3.91 -11.10 -17.32
CA GLN A 97 -5.37 -11.08 -17.18
C GLN A 97 -5.78 -11.00 -15.70
N LYS A 98 -5.10 -11.72 -14.80
CA LYS A 98 -5.39 -11.66 -13.37
C LYS A 98 -5.01 -10.32 -12.74
N LYS A 99 -4.01 -9.63 -13.28
CA LYS A 99 -3.56 -8.31 -12.82
C LYS A 99 -4.50 -7.18 -13.23
N SER A 100 -5.17 -7.34 -14.38
CA SER A 100 -6.23 -6.45 -14.86
C SER A 100 -7.64 -6.88 -14.43
N ASP A 101 -7.76 -7.99 -13.69
CA ASP A 101 -9.02 -8.48 -13.13
C ASP A 101 -9.65 -7.43 -12.19
N PRO A 102 -10.90 -7.00 -12.41
CA PRO A 102 -11.57 -6.01 -11.58
C PRO A 102 -11.54 -6.36 -10.08
N ALA A 103 -11.75 -7.64 -9.73
CA ALA A 103 -11.72 -8.08 -8.34
C ALA A 103 -10.33 -7.95 -7.69
N PHE A 104 -9.25 -8.06 -8.47
CA PHE A 104 -7.89 -7.81 -7.98
C PHE A 104 -7.64 -6.31 -7.79
N LEU A 105 -8.12 -5.49 -8.74
CA LEU A 105 -8.01 -4.03 -8.67
C LEU A 105 -8.79 -3.47 -7.46
N GLU A 106 -10.00 -3.95 -7.21
CA GLU A 106 -10.80 -3.58 -6.03
C GLU A 106 -10.07 -3.93 -4.71
N LYS A 107 -9.49 -5.13 -4.62
CA LYS A 107 -8.67 -5.52 -3.46
C LYS A 107 -7.47 -4.57 -3.27
N LYS A 108 -6.81 -4.20 -4.37
CA LYS A 108 -5.67 -3.28 -4.35
C LYS A 108 -6.09 -1.88 -3.91
N GLU A 109 -7.20 -1.37 -4.43
CA GLU A 109 -7.76 -0.08 -4.03
C GLU A 109 -8.11 -0.09 -2.54
N ARG A 110 -8.79 -1.14 -2.06
CA ARG A 110 -9.10 -1.30 -0.63
C ARG A 110 -7.86 -1.34 0.25
N HIS A 111 -6.83 -2.07 -0.18
CA HIS A 111 -5.53 -2.09 0.51
C HIS A 111 -4.92 -0.70 0.61
N ASP A 112 -4.88 0.04 -0.51
CA ASP A 112 -4.30 1.37 -0.57
C ASP A 112 -5.10 2.36 0.31
N TYR A 113 -6.43 2.21 0.35
CA TYR A 113 -7.30 2.95 1.26
C TYR A 113 -7.01 2.68 2.72
N LEU A 114 -6.98 1.41 3.12
CA LEU A 114 -6.72 1.05 4.50
C LEU A 114 -5.33 1.51 4.92
N LYS A 115 -4.32 1.40 4.04
CA LYS A 115 -2.97 1.90 4.31
C LYS A 115 -2.98 3.40 4.63
N ALA A 116 -3.66 4.21 3.82
CA ALA A 116 -3.76 5.65 4.03
C ALA A 116 -4.50 5.99 5.33
N LYS A 117 -5.67 5.38 5.54
CA LYS A 117 -6.50 5.58 6.73
C LYS A 117 -5.75 5.19 8.02
N LEU A 118 -5.18 3.99 8.06
CA LEU A 118 -4.47 3.47 9.23
C LEU A 118 -3.21 4.29 9.54
N SER A 119 -2.48 4.72 8.51
CA SER A 119 -1.33 5.64 8.68
C SER A 119 -1.76 6.97 9.31
N HIS A 120 -2.87 7.55 8.84
CA HIS A 120 -3.42 8.78 9.39
C HIS A 120 -3.83 8.63 10.86
N ILE A 121 -4.61 7.60 11.18
CA ILE A 121 -5.04 7.32 12.56
C ILE A 121 -3.83 7.10 13.48
N LYS A 122 -2.84 6.31 13.03
CA LYS A 122 -1.61 6.07 13.80
C LYS A 122 -0.84 7.37 14.07
N ASN A 123 -0.75 8.26 13.09
CA ASN A 123 -0.09 9.56 13.25
C ASN A 123 -0.84 10.46 14.24
N LYS A 124 -2.18 10.46 14.24
CA LYS A 124 -2.99 11.20 15.22
C LYS A 124 -2.76 10.73 16.64
N ILE A 125 -2.79 9.41 16.85
CA ILE A 125 -2.48 8.81 18.16
C ILE A 125 -1.06 9.18 18.61
N ARG A 126 -0.07 9.05 17.71
CA ARG A 126 1.33 9.36 18.03
C ARG A 126 1.51 10.82 18.44
N ARG A 127 0.91 11.77 17.73
CA ARG A 127 0.99 13.21 18.07
C ARG A 127 0.41 13.49 19.45
N PHE A 128 -0.76 12.96 19.75
CA PHE A 128 -1.38 13.10 21.06
C PHE A 128 -0.49 12.54 22.18
N ASP A 129 0.13 11.38 21.96
CA ASP A 129 1.06 10.77 22.92
C ASP A 129 2.29 11.64 23.15
N GLU A 130 2.88 12.19 22.08
CA GLU A 130 4.02 13.09 22.14
C GLU A 130 3.68 14.37 22.91
N ASP A 131 2.54 15.00 22.62
CA ASP A 131 2.08 16.23 23.29
C ASP A 131 1.75 16.02 24.77
N SER A 132 1.18 14.85 25.10
CA SER A 132 0.89 14.48 26.49
C SER A 132 2.16 14.30 27.32
N MET A 133 3.24 13.81 26.70
CA MET A 133 4.55 13.65 27.37
C MET A 133 5.31 14.98 27.51
N THR A 134 5.16 15.93 26.58
CA THR A 134 5.82 17.24 26.65
C THR A 134 5.14 18.18 27.64
N ASN A 135 3.81 18.22 27.66
CA ASN A 135 3.05 19.04 28.61
C ASN A 135 3.18 18.57 30.07
N GLY A 136 3.47 17.28 30.29
CA GLY A 136 3.80 16.75 31.61
C GLY A 136 5.20 17.13 32.13
N ARG A 137 6.10 17.63 31.28
CA ARG A 137 7.49 18.01 31.66
C ARG A 137 7.67 19.49 32.02
N MET A 138 6.69 20.35 31.76
CA MET A 138 6.74 21.78 32.12
C MET A 138 6.07 22.11 33.46
N GLN A 139 5.71 21.08 34.24
CA GLN A 139 5.24 21.20 35.63
C GLN A 139 6.22 20.52 36.60
N THR A 140 7.47 20.98 36.63
CA THR A 140 8.45 20.75 37.72
C THR A 140 9.38 21.94 37.77
#